data_AF-A0A6M1ZR95-F1
#
_entry.id   AF-A0A6M1ZR95-F1
#
_cell.length_a   1.000
_cell.length_b   1.000
_cell.length_c   1.000
_cell.angle_alpha   90.00
_cell.angle_beta   90.00
_cell.angle_gamma   90.00
#
_symmetry.space_group_name_H-M   'P 1'
#
loop_
_entity.id
_entity.type
_entity.pdbx_description
1 polymer ?
#
loop_
_entity_poly.entity_id
_entity_poly.type
_entity_poly.pdbx_seq_one_letter_code
_entity_poly.pdbx_strand_id
1 'polypeptide(L)'
;MTTSAIEEKLISEKPSKLPRAFVLRRLHSIVGLWLVVFLCEHFFVNSLAAIYAKDSGQGFIAMVNHIYKLPFLPVIEVVFLGIPFLIHMIWGTIYLITGKPNSFKTDGSSPALSQFKRNRAYSWQRITSWILLIGVVAHVVQLRFVEYPTHLMVDGQIHYMVKVSGDPG
;
A
#
# COMPACT_ATOMS: atom_id res chain seq x y z
N MET A 1 -5.25 -54.68 -1.40
CA MET A 1 -4.44 -53.77 -2.23
C MET A 1 -3.07 -53.67 -1.59
N THR A 2 -2.03 -54.07 -2.31
CA THR A 2 -0.63 -54.03 -1.83
C THR A 2 -0.09 -52.60 -1.83
N THR A 3 0.78 -52.28 -0.87
CA THR A 3 1.41 -50.96 -0.69
C THR A 3 2.04 -50.40 -1.97
N SER A 4 2.54 -51.28 -2.85
CA SER A 4 3.10 -50.92 -4.16
C SER A 4 2.12 -50.25 -5.11
N ALA A 5 0.84 -50.65 -5.10
CA ALA A 5 -0.19 -50.08 -5.98
C ALA A 5 -0.62 -48.67 -5.54
N ILE A 6 -0.42 -48.34 -4.26
CA ILE A 6 -0.69 -47.00 -3.73
C ILE A 6 0.48 -46.06 -4.08
N GLU A 7 1.72 -46.52 -3.96
CA GLU A 7 2.90 -45.74 -4.35
C GLU A 7 2.91 -45.43 -5.86
N GLU A 8 2.60 -46.41 -6.70
CA GLU A 8 2.54 -46.22 -8.16
C GLU A 8 1.45 -45.22 -8.57
N LYS A 9 0.30 -45.24 -7.87
CA LYS A 9 -0.79 -44.27 -8.08
C LYS A 9 -0.40 -42.86 -7.62
N LEU A 10 0.33 -42.73 -6.51
CA LEU A 10 0.82 -41.43 -6.01
C LEU A 10 1.91 -40.83 -6.90
N ILE A 11 2.74 -41.67 -7.53
CA ILE A 11 3.79 -41.24 -8.47
C ILE A 11 3.19 -40.87 -9.84
N SER A 12 2.07 -41.50 -10.23
CA SER A 12 1.41 -41.26 -11.51
C SER A 12 0.48 -40.03 -11.55
N GLU A 13 0.13 -39.43 -10.42
CA GLU A 13 -0.73 -38.23 -10.43
C GLU A 13 0.07 -37.00 -10.87
N LYS A 14 -0.17 -36.58 -12.12
CA LYS A 14 0.30 -35.31 -12.67
C LYS A 14 -0.09 -34.17 -11.71
N PRO A 15 0.84 -33.27 -11.33
CA PRO A 15 0.54 -32.25 -10.33
C PRO A 15 -0.70 -31.45 -10.75
N SER A 16 -1.68 -31.42 -9.86
CA SER A 16 -2.93 -30.70 -10.08
C SER A 16 -2.63 -29.22 -10.36
N LYS A 17 -3.32 -28.65 -11.35
CA LYS A 17 -3.12 -27.24 -11.72
C LYS A 17 -3.41 -26.36 -10.50
N LEU A 18 -2.51 -25.42 -10.18
CA LEU A 18 -2.68 -24.50 -9.05
C LEU A 18 -4.04 -23.78 -9.15
N PRO A 19 -4.83 -23.74 -8.06
CA PRO A 19 -6.11 -23.05 -8.08
C PRO A 19 -5.91 -21.55 -8.37
N ARG A 20 -6.68 -21.01 -9.33
CA ARG A 20 -6.62 -19.58 -9.69
C ARG A 20 -6.73 -18.66 -8.48
N ALA A 21 -7.60 -18.99 -7.54
CA ALA A 21 -7.79 -18.22 -6.30
C ALA A 21 -6.53 -18.18 -5.42
N PHE A 22 -5.72 -19.24 -5.40
CA PHE A 22 -4.45 -19.25 -4.68
C PHE A 22 -3.45 -18.29 -5.34
N VAL A 23 -3.31 -18.36 -6.67
CA VAL A 23 -2.40 -17.50 -7.43
C VAL A 23 -2.77 -16.02 -7.25
N LEU A 24 -4.04 -15.67 -7.37
CA LEU A 24 -4.52 -14.29 -7.21
C LEU A 24 -4.23 -13.72 -5.80
N ARG A 25 -4.39 -14.54 -4.74
CA ARG A 25 -4.02 -14.12 -3.36
C ARG A 25 -2.52 -13.86 -3.21
N ARG A 26 -1.68 -14.66 -3.90
CA ARG A 26 -0.23 -14.48 -3.88
C ARG A 26 0.20 -13.24 -4.65
N LEU A 27 -0.39 -13.00 -5.82
CA LEU A 27 -0.17 -11.77 -6.58
C LEU A 27 -0.56 -10.53 -5.76
N HIS A 28 -1.74 -10.54 -5.13
CA HIS A 28 -2.16 -9.44 -4.23
C HIS A 28 -1.15 -9.16 -3.11
N SER A 29 -0.58 -10.22 -2.54
CA SER A 29 0.45 -10.10 -1.49
C SER A 29 1.77 -9.54 -2.01
N ILE A 30 2.20 -9.95 -3.21
CA ILE A 30 3.43 -9.44 -3.86
C ILE A 30 3.30 -7.96 -4.18
N VAL A 31 2.15 -7.55 -4.73
CA VAL A 31 1.85 -6.15 -4.98
C VAL A 31 1.82 -5.36 -3.66
N GLY A 32 1.24 -5.92 -2.61
CA GLY A 32 1.27 -5.31 -1.27
C GLY A 32 2.69 -5.14 -0.73
N LEU A 33 3.57 -6.14 -0.92
CA LEU A 33 4.98 -6.04 -0.52
C LEU A 33 5.71 -4.93 -1.28
N TRP A 34 5.46 -4.79 -2.59
CA TRP A 34 6.01 -3.69 -3.38
C TRP A 34 5.60 -2.32 -2.82
N LEU A 35 4.33 -2.17 -2.41
CA LEU A 35 3.84 -0.94 -1.80
C LEU A 35 4.47 -0.65 -0.43
N VAL A 36 4.89 -1.67 0.32
CA VAL A 36 5.64 -1.47 1.58
C VAL A 36 7.02 -0.87 1.29
N VAL A 37 7.69 -1.29 0.22
CA VAL A 37 8.98 -0.70 -0.19
C VAL A 37 8.79 0.78 -0.51
N PHE A 38 7.76 1.12 -1.29
CA PHE A 38 7.40 2.51 -1.55
C PHE A 38 7.07 3.27 -0.26
N LEU A 39 6.32 2.68 0.67
CA LEU A 39 5.96 3.32 1.93
C LEU A 39 7.19 3.64 2.79
N CYS A 40 8.21 2.79 2.77
CA CYS A 40 9.48 3.06 3.45
C CYS A 40 10.19 4.28 2.87
N GLU A 41 10.30 4.38 1.54
CA GLU A 41 10.85 5.55 0.85
C GLU A 41 10.03 6.80 1.18
N HIS A 42 8.70 6.70 1.07
CA HIS A 42 7.79 7.79 1.34
C HIS A 42 7.93 8.34 2.77
N PHE A 43 7.99 7.47 3.78
CA PHE A 43 8.20 7.89 5.16
C PHE A 43 9.59 8.44 5.40
N PHE A 44 10.62 7.88 4.76
CA PHE A 44 11.98 8.42 4.86
C PHE A 44 12.04 9.85 4.33
N VAL A 45 11.57 10.10 3.10
CA VAL A 45 11.57 11.44 2.51
C VAL A 45 10.75 12.42 3.35
N ASN A 46 9.54 12.04 3.77
CA ASN A 46 8.70 12.90 4.62
C ASN A 46 9.35 13.20 5.99
N SER A 47 10.09 12.25 6.57
CA SER A 47 10.78 12.49 7.85
C SER A 47 11.83 13.60 7.75
N LEU A 48 12.40 13.83 6.56
CA LEU A 48 13.37 14.92 6.32
C LEU A 48 12.73 16.31 6.46
N ALA A 49 11.40 16.42 6.37
CA ALA A 49 10.70 17.68 6.65
C ALA A 49 10.74 18.03 8.14
N ALA A 50 10.74 17.02 9.02
CA ALA A 50 10.70 17.20 10.47
C ALA A 50 12.09 17.15 11.15
N ILE A 51 13.01 16.32 10.64
CA ILE A 51 14.32 16.05 11.27
C ILE A 51 15.26 17.27 11.23
N TYR A 52 15.01 18.23 10.33
CA TYR A 52 15.83 19.43 10.16
C TYR A 52 15.10 20.71 10.55
N ALA A 53 14.51 20.76 11.75
CA ALA A 53 13.91 21.98 12.30
C ALA A 53 14.88 23.20 12.36
N LYS A 54 16.19 22.99 12.16
CA LYS A 54 17.21 24.05 11.99
C LYS A 54 17.41 24.52 10.54
N ASP A 55 17.13 23.69 9.53
CA ASP A 55 17.35 24.00 8.10
C ASP A 55 16.03 24.25 7.33
N SER A 56 14.92 24.53 8.02
CA SER A 56 13.62 24.89 7.42
C SER A 56 13.09 23.90 6.37
N GLY A 57 13.40 22.60 6.48
CA GLY A 57 12.93 21.57 5.55
C GLY A 57 13.72 21.45 4.23
N GLN A 58 14.91 22.06 4.11
CA GLN A 58 15.74 21.99 2.91
C GLN A 58 16.06 20.55 2.44
N GLY A 59 16.28 19.61 3.37
CA GLY A 59 16.54 18.21 3.03
C GLY A 59 15.36 17.53 2.30
N PHE A 60 14.13 17.81 2.73
CA PHE A 60 12.92 17.37 2.03
C PHE A 60 12.84 17.97 0.63
N ILE A 61 13.03 19.30 0.51
CA ILE A 61 12.99 20.01 -0.77
C ILE A 61 14.03 19.45 -1.75
N ALA A 62 15.26 19.21 -1.29
CA ALA A 62 16.34 18.67 -2.11
C ALA A 62 16.00 17.27 -2.65
N MET A 63 15.46 16.40 -1.80
CA MET A 63 15.10 15.04 -2.19
C MET A 63 13.91 15.01 -3.15
N VAL A 64 12.86 15.79 -2.86
CA VAL A 64 11.70 15.92 -3.75
C VAL A 64 12.14 16.47 -5.12
N ASN A 65 12.97 17.51 -5.15
CA ASN A 65 13.51 18.05 -6.39
C ASN A 65 14.38 17.04 -7.16
N HIS A 66 15.07 16.14 -6.47
CA HIS A 66 15.81 15.05 -7.11
C HIS A 66 14.85 14.07 -7.80
N ILE A 67 13.77 13.68 -7.13
CA ILE A 67 12.73 12.80 -7.70
C ILE A 67 12.05 13.46 -8.91
N TYR A 68 11.73 14.75 -8.83
CA TYR A 68 11.11 15.50 -9.94
C TYR A 68 11.98 15.59 -11.21
N LYS A 69 13.31 15.42 -11.08
CA LYS A 69 14.23 15.42 -12.21
C LYS A 69 14.29 14.08 -12.96
N LEU A 70 13.61 13.05 -12.47
CA LEU A 70 13.58 11.75 -13.15
C LEU A 70 12.87 11.88 -14.51
N PRO A 71 13.48 11.35 -15.59
CA PRO A 71 12.85 11.37 -16.91
C PRO A 71 11.59 10.51 -16.88
N PHE A 72 10.53 10.98 -17.53
CA PHE A 72 9.23 10.28 -17.59
C PHE A 72 8.61 9.99 -16.23
N LEU A 73 8.87 10.81 -15.20
CA LEU A 73 8.32 10.62 -13.85
C LEU A 73 6.81 10.33 -13.84
N PRO A 74 5.92 11.01 -14.59
CA PRO A 74 4.50 10.68 -14.58
C PRO A 74 4.19 9.25 -15.03
N VAL A 75 4.95 8.72 -15.99
CA VAL A 75 4.81 7.33 -16.45
C VAL A 75 5.28 6.36 -15.37
N ILE A 76 6.42 6.67 -14.73
CA ILE A 76 6.97 5.87 -13.63
C ILE A 76 5.96 5.81 -12.48
N GLU A 77 5.42 6.96 -12.07
CA GLU A 77 4.40 7.05 -11.02
C GLU A 77 3.17 6.20 -11.34
N VAL A 78 2.61 6.31 -12.54
CA VAL A 78 1.40 5.55 -12.91
C VAL A 78 1.69 4.05 -12.97
N VAL A 79 2.80 3.64 -13.60
CA VAL A 79 3.10 2.22 -13.84
C VAL A 79 3.57 1.50 -12.58
N PHE A 80 4.45 2.12 -11.79
CA PHE A 80 5.07 1.47 -10.64
C PHE A 80 4.39 1.79 -9.31
N LEU A 81 3.59 2.85 -9.23
CA LEU A 81 2.86 3.20 -8.00
C LEU A 81 1.35 3.10 -8.23
N GLY A 82 0.79 3.87 -9.17
CA GLY A 82 -0.65 4.00 -9.38
C GLY A 82 -1.35 2.67 -9.67
N ILE A 83 -0.89 1.93 -10.68
CA ILE A 83 -1.47 0.64 -11.09
C ILE A 83 -1.33 -0.41 -9.97
N PRO A 84 -0.13 -0.69 -9.42
CA PRO A 84 0.04 -1.58 -8.26
C PRO A 84 -0.85 -1.20 -7.07
N PHE A 85 -0.92 0.09 -6.75
CA PHE A 85 -1.73 0.59 -5.64
C PHE A 85 -3.23 0.31 -5.85
N LEU A 86 -3.76 0.62 -7.04
CA LEU A 86 -5.16 0.33 -7.40
C LEU A 86 -5.48 -1.17 -7.34
N ILE A 87 -4.59 -2.01 -7.88
CA ILE A 87 -4.77 -3.47 -7.84
C ILE A 87 -4.83 -3.96 -6.38
N HIS A 88 -3.92 -3.48 -5.53
CA HIS A 88 -3.88 -3.86 -4.13
C HIS A 88 -5.13 -3.38 -3.37
N MET A 89 -5.56 -2.14 -3.59
CA MET A 89 -6.75 -1.56 -2.95
C MET A 89 -8.04 -2.29 -3.33
N ILE A 90 -8.25 -2.55 -4.63
CA ILE A 90 -9.50 -3.15 -5.11
C ILE A 90 -9.61 -4.59 -4.61
N TRP A 91 -8.58 -5.43 -4.84
CA TRP A 91 -8.59 -6.81 -4.34
C TRP A 91 -8.56 -6.89 -2.82
N GLY A 92 -7.82 -5.99 -2.17
CA GLY A 92 -7.77 -5.89 -0.71
C GLY A 92 -9.14 -5.59 -0.13
N THR A 93 -9.87 -4.63 -0.71
CA THR A 93 -11.24 -4.27 -0.29
C THR A 93 -12.21 -5.44 -0.49
N ILE A 94 -12.11 -6.19 -1.59
CA ILE A 94 -12.91 -7.41 -1.78
C ILE A 94 -12.66 -8.40 -0.64
N TYR A 95 -11.40 -8.70 -0.31
CA TYR A 95 -11.08 -9.59 0.81
C TYR A 95 -11.48 -9.02 2.18
N LEU A 96 -11.48 -7.69 2.31
CA LEU A 96 -11.89 -6.96 3.50
C LEU A 96 -13.42 -7.02 3.74
N ILE A 97 -14.21 -7.16 2.68
CA ILE A 97 -15.67 -7.35 2.78
C ILE A 97 -16.01 -8.82 3.00
N THR A 98 -15.32 -9.77 2.34
CA THR A 98 -15.69 -11.20 2.40
C THR A 98 -15.19 -11.94 3.64
N GLY A 99 -14.12 -11.47 4.27
CA GLY A 99 -13.52 -12.15 5.43
C GLY A 99 -14.22 -11.85 6.77
N LYS A 100 -14.19 -12.81 7.69
CA LYS A 100 -14.76 -12.69 9.03
C LYS A 100 -13.65 -12.80 10.09
N PRO A 101 -13.48 -11.81 11.00
CA PRO A 101 -12.58 -11.95 12.14
C PRO A 101 -13.15 -12.92 13.17
N ASN A 102 -12.30 -13.70 13.85
CA ASN A 102 -12.72 -14.67 14.87
C ASN A 102 -11.94 -14.53 16.19
N SER A 103 -11.30 -13.38 16.41
CA SER A 103 -10.45 -13.12 17.58
C SER A 103 -11.15 -12.34 18.69
N PHE A 104 -12.36 -11.87 18.43
CA PHE A 104 -13.16 -11.09 19.38
C PHE A 104 -14.10 -12.01 20.14
N LYS A 105 -14.53 -11.57 21.33
CA LYS A 105 -15.54 -12.30 22.10
C LYS A 105 -16.85 -12.36 21.31
N THR A 106 -17.52 -13.51 21.37
CA THR A 106 -18.81 -13.77 20.74
C THR A 106 -19.79 -14.22 21.83
N ASP A 107 -21.08 -14.21 21.50
CA ASP A 107 -22.20 -14.70 22.33
C ASP A 107 -22.34 -16.24 22.34
N GLY A 108 -21.38 -16.96 21.76
CA GLY A 108 -21.44 -18.41 21.57
C GLY A 108 -21.98 -18.85 20.20
N SER A 109 -22.48 -17.94 19.35
CA SER A 109 -22.92 -18.24 17.98
C SER A 109 -21.77 -18.60 17.02
N SER A 110 -20.54 -18.25 17.37
CA SER A 110 -19.34 -18.56 16.58
C SER A 110 -18.09 -18.69 17.48
N PRO A 111 -17.08 -19.48 17.07
CA PRO A 111 -15.87 -19.68 17.88
C PRO A 111 -15.08 -18.38 18.07
N ALA A 112 -14.82 -18.01 19.32
CA ALA A 112 -13.94 -16.90 19.70
C ALA A 112 -12.52 -17.44 19.98
N LEU A 113 -11.63 -17.32 19.00
CA LEU A 113 -10.27 -17.83 19.00
C LEU A 113 -9.25 -16.76 19.46
N SER A 114 -9.57 -16.06 20.55
CA SER A 114 -8.81 -14.88 21.03
C SER A 114 -7.42 -15.23 21.57
N GLN A 115 -7.20 -16.48 21.99
CA GLN A 115 -5.91 -16.97 22.49
C GLN A 115 -4.81 -17.00 21.42
N PHE A 116 -5.15 -17.01 20.11
CA PHE A 116 -4.17 -17.14 19.04
C PHE A 116 -3.70 -15.78 18.52
N LYS A 117 -2.39 -15.51 18.68
CA LYS A 117 -1.75 -14.26 18.22
C LYS A 117 -1.97 -14.00 16.72
N ARG A 118 -1.96 -15.04 15.87
CA ARG A 118 -2.17 -14.92 14.42
C ARG A 118 -3.58 -14.45 14.07
N ASN A 119 -4.58 -14.97 14.76
CA ASN A 119 -5.97 -14.55 14.57
C ASN A 119 -6.11 -13.07 14.96
N ARG A 120 -5.50 -12.67 16.09
CA ARG A 120 -5.49 -11.26 16.52
C ARG A 120 -4.84 -10.35 15.46
N ALA A 121 -3.68 -10.75 14.92
CA ALA A 121 -3.01 -10.00 13.86
C ALA A 121 -3.88 -9.89 12.59
N TYR A 122 -4.54 -10.97 12.18
CA TYR A 122 -5.49 -10.96 11.08
C TYR A 122 -6.66 -9.99 11.33
N SER A 123 -7.22 -9.97 12.53
CA SER A 123 -8.27 -9.01 12.90
C SER A 123 -7.77 -7.56 12.85
N TRP A 124 -6.59 -7.28 13.41
CA TRP A 124 -6.00 -5.94 13.42
C TRP A 124 -5.69 -5.45 12.01
N GLN A 125 -5.13 -6.30 11.15
CA GLN A 125 -4.87 -5.97 9.76
C GLN A 125 -6.12 -5.43 9.08
N ARG A 126 -7.28 -6.07 9.28
CA ARG A 126 -8.56 -5.64 8.67
C ARG A 126 -9.05 -4.31 9.24
N ILE A 127 -8.96 -4.12 10.55
CA ILE A 127 -9.36 -2.84 11.18
C ILE A 127 -8.49 -1.71 10.63
N THR A 128 -7.16 -1.89 10.62
CA THR A 128 -6.24 -0.90 10.08
C THR A 128 -6.43 -0.68 8.59
N SER A 129 -6.80 -1.72 7.82
CA SER A 129 -7.09 -1.58 6.40
C SER A 129 -8.28 -0.66 6.14
N TRP A 130 -9.35 -0.70 6.96
CA TRP A 130 -10.46 0.26 6.82
C TRP A 130 -10.03 1.71 7.08
N ILE A 131 -9.25 1.91 8.14
CA ILE A 131 -8.73 3.24 8.50
C ILE A 131 -7.81 3.76 7.39
N LEU A 132 -6.87 2.93 6.94
CA LEU A 132 -5.93 3.27 5.88
C LEU A 132 -6.62 3.50 4.53
N LEU A 133 -7.69 2.76 4.21
CA LEU A 133 -8.41 2.96 2.95
C LEU A 133 -8.95 4.39 2.86
N ILE A 134 -9.61 4.86 3.91
CA ILE A 134 -10.14 6.23 3.98
C ILE A 134 -8.99 7.25 4.06
N GLY A 135 -8.03 6.99 4.94
CA GLY A 135 -6.89 7.89 5.17
C GLY A 135 -6.05 8.11 3.92
N VAL A 136 -5.76 7.07 3.15
CA VAL A 136 -4.95 7.19 1.93
C VAL A 136 -5.72 7.87 0.81
N VAL A 137 -7.02 7.60 0.65
CA VAL A 137 -7.84 8.33 -0.33
C VAL A 137 -7.85 9.82 -0.01
N ALA A 138 -8.11 10.19 1.25
CA ALA A 138 -8.07 11.59 1.68
C ALA A 138 -6.68 12.22 1.48
N HIS A 139 -5.63 11.52 1.87
CA HIS A 139 -4.23 11.95 1.72
C HIS A 139 -3.86 12.22 0.26
N VAL A 140 -4.13 11.28 -0.65
CA VAL A 140 -3.83 11.43 -2.07
C VAL A 140 -4.65 12.57 -2.67
N VAL A 141 -5.94 12.68 -2.32
CA VAL A 141 -6.79 13.76 -2.83
C VAL A 141 -6.26 15.13 -2.41
N GLN A 142 -5.97 15.29 -1.12
CA GLN A 142 -5.48 16.55 -0.57
C GLN A 142 -4.14 16.95 -1.21
N LEU A 143 -3.15 16.05 -1.24
CA LEU A 143 -1.79 16.42 -1.64
C LEU A 143 -1.57 16.40 -3.17
N ARG A 144 -2.29 15.57 -3.92
CA ARG A 144 -2.10 15.46 -5.38
C ARG A 144 -3.03 16.37 -6.18
N PHE A 145 -4.22 16.68 -5.68
CA PHE A 145 -5.22 17.42 -6.46
C PHE A 145 -5.62 18.76 -5.84
N VAL A 146 -5.71 18.86 -4.51
CA VAL A 146 -6.11 20.12 -3.85
C VAL A 146 -4.93 21.07 -3.65
N GLU A 147 -3.86 20.59 -3.01
CA GLU A 147 -2.67 21.38 -2.66
C GLU A 147 -1.56 21.27 -3.71
N TYR A 148 -1.91 20.93 -4.96
CA TYR A 148 -0.90 20.76 -6.00
C TYR A 148 -0.28 22.12 -6.35
N PRO A 149 1.06 22.26 -6.31
CA PRO A 149 1.71 23.54 -6.55
C PRO A 149 1.46 24.02 -7.98
N THR A 150 1.15 25.31 -8.12
CA THR A 150 1.00 25.94 -9.43
C THR A 150 2.37 26.15 -10.03
N HIS A 151 2.56 25.80 -11.29
CA HIS A 151 3.82 26.03 -12.01
C HIS A 151 3.69 27.29 -12.86
N LEU A 152 4.68 28.17 -12.76
CA LEU A 152 4.79 29.38 -13.58
C LEU A 152 6.14 29.35 -14.31
N MET A 153 6.12 29.69 -15.60
CA MET A 153 7.34 29.92 -16.35
C MET A 153 7.75 31.37 -16.19
N VAL A 154 8.84 31.62 -15.47
CA VAL A 154 9.45 32.95 -15.33
C VAL A 154 10.87 32.83 -15.89
N ASP A 155 11.22 33.69 -16.84
CA ASP A 155 12.55 33.71 -17.48
C ASP A 155 13.04 32.35 -18.05
N GLY A 156 12.10 31.53 -18.54
CA GLY A 156 12.40 30.21 -19.10
C GLY A 156 12.67 29.12 -18.05
N GLN A 157 12.51 29.42 -16.75
CA GLN A 157 12.59 28.45 -15.66
C GLN A 157 11.19 28.16 -15.09
N ILE A 158 10.95 26.89 -14.75
CA ILE A 158 9.70 26.47 -14.11
C ILE A 158 9.82 26.70 -12.61
N HIS A 159 9.05 27.64 -12.09
CA HIS A 159 8.94 27.91 -10.66
C HIS A 159 7.63 27.33 -10.13
N TYR A 160 7.72 26.59 -9.03
CA TYR A 160 6.56 26.06 -8.32
C TYR A 160 6.18 27.04 -7.21
N MET A 161 4.92 27.52 -7.24
CA MET A 161 4.37 28.41 -6.24
C MET A 161 3.18 27.75 -5.53
N VAL A 162 3.09 28.03 -4.22
CA VAL A 162 1.96 27.63 -3.37
C VAL A 162 1.36 28.90 -2.80
N LYS A 163 0.02 29.01 -2.81
CA LYS A 163 -0.68 30.16 -2.24
C LYS A 163 -0.49 30.15 -0.71
N VAL A 164 0.30 31.08 -0.19
CA VAL A 164 0.44 31.30 1.25
C VAL A 164 -0.80 32.06 1.73
N SER A 165 -1.89 31.37 2.03
CA SER A 165 -3.10 31.99 2.61
C SER A 165 -3.37 31.59 4.07
N GLY A 166 -2.45 30.84 4.70
CA GLY A 166 -2.62 30.29 6.04
C GLY A 166 -1.84 30.99 7.16
N ASP A 167 -0.97 31.93 6.83
CA ASP A 167 -0.13 32.66 7.80
C ASP A 167 -0.33 34.17 7.59
N PRO A 168 -0.88 34.92 8.56
CA PRO A 168 -0.97 36.38 8.48
C PRO A 168 0.39 37.09 8.58
N GLY A 169 1.47 36.37 8.88
CA GLY A 169 2.76 36.94 9.29
C GLY A 169 2.86 37.12 10.80
#